data_AF-A0A965E1C3-F1
#
_entry.id   AF-A0A965E1C3-F1
#
_cell.length_a   1.000
_cell.length_b   1.000
_cell.length_c   1.000
_cell.angle_alpha   90.00
_cell.angle_beta   90.00
_cell.angle_gamma   90.00
#
_symmetry.space_group_name_H-M   'P 1'
#
loop_
_entity.id
_entity.type
_entity.pdbx_description
1 polymer ?
#
loop_
_entity_poly.entity_id
_entity_poly.type
_entity_poly.pdbx_seq_one_letter_code
_entity_poly.pdbx_strand_id
1 'polypeptide(L)'
;MLAVLTGLPLDATTLLYSGVAGGAMVLIALTLIFFVREKKKKPTEDGPSEDLSRYPALAPTTGRYRVTVRNQAVRVRLVIIASAGRNLLSKVDDVLEQAARGLGETALVDKPQIRIWPPQLSATGFAPTFFRLVKRPEPDGTPSRWILLAGPVRVGDDKILLGLALQADSASKLGAMPMNENQWADVLRIERV
;
A
#
# COMPACT_ATOMS: atom_id res chain seq x y z
N MET A 1 -17.16 -74.00 -23.37
CA MET A 1 -18.61 -73.95 -23.05
C MET A 1 -18.74 -74.26 -21.57
N LEU A 2 -19.31 -73.45 -20.68
CA LEU A 2 -20.13 -72.24 -20.78
C LEU A 2 -19.87 -71.39 -19.51
N ALA A 3 -19.80 -70.07 -19.66
CA ALA A 3 -19.85 -69.11 -18.57
C ALA A 3 -21.30 -68.99 -18.08
N VAL A 4 -21.53 -69.01 -16.77
CA VAL A 4 -22.81 -68.63 -16.16
C VAL A 4 -22.53 -67.52 -15.14
N LEU A 5 -22.72 -66.29 -15.61
CA LEU A 5 -23.08 -65.13 -14.81
C LEU A 5 -24.49 -65.35 -14.27
N THR A 6 -24.77 -65.01 -13.01
CA THR A 6 -25.88 -64.13 -12.57
C THR A 6 -26.08 -64.15 -11.05
N GLY A 7 -26.30 -62.96 -10.48
CA GLY A 7 -27.18 -62.79 -9.32
C GLY A 7 -26.53 -62.62 -7.95
N LEU A 8 -25.75 -61.53 -7.73
CA LEU A 8 -25.57 -61.05 -6.36
C LEU A 8 -26.89 -60.42 -5.89
N PRO A 9 -27.52 -60.90 -4.79
CA PRO A 9 -28.70 -60.27 -4.24
C PRO A 9 -28.33 -58.86 -3.74
N LEU A 10 -28.93 -57.84 -4.34
CA LEU A 10 -28.83 -56.47 -3.84
C LEU A 10 -29.74 -56.35 -2.62
N ASP A 11 -29.24 -56.82 -1.48
CA ASP A 11 -29.94 -56.70 -0.20
C ASP A 11 -30.18 -55.22 0.10
N ALA A 12 -31.36 -54.87 0.61
CA ALA A 12 -31.75 -53.49 0.94
C ALA A 12 -30.72 -52.78 1.85
N THR A 13 -29.96 -53.55 2.63
CA THR A 13 -28.80 -53.11 3.40
C THR A 13 -27.66 -52.59 2.51
N THR A 14 -27.28 -53.30 1.44
CA THR A 14 -26.23 -52.83 0.50
C THR A 14 -26.61 -51.58 -0.28
N LEU A 15 -27.91 -51.40 -0.59
CA LEU A 15 -28.44 -50.15 -1.17
C LEU A 15 -28.46 -48.99 -0.17
N LEU A 16 -28.71 -49.27 1.11
CA LEU A 16 -28.64 -48.25 2.17
C LEU A 16 -27.19 -47.83 2.47
N TYR A 17 -26.26 -48.78 2.53
CA TYR A 17 -24.84 -48.51 2.78
C TYR A 17 -24.17 -47.76 1.61
N SER A 18 -24.56 -48.03 0.36
CA SER A 18 -24.03 -47.28 -0.79
C SER A 18 -24.48 -45.80 -0.79
N GLY A 19 -25.71 -45.52 -0.35
CA GLY A 19 -26.21 -44.16 -0.16
C GLY A 19 -25.51 -43.40 0.97
N VAL A 20 -25.27 -44.06 2.11
CA VAL A 20 -24.58 -43.47 3.26
C VAL A 20 -23.10 -43.24 2.95
N ALA A 21 -22.42 -44.18 2.29
CA ALA A 21 -21.02 -44.03 1.90
C ALA A 21 -20.82 -42.89 0.88
N GLY A 22 -21.72 -42.78 -0.11
CA GLY A 22 -21.70 -41.69 -1.07
C GLY A 22 -21.96 -40.32 -0.42
N GLY A 23 -22.96 -40.23 0.46
CA GLY A 23 -23.29 -39.01 1.18
C GLY A 23 -22.16 -38.54 2.10
N ALA A 24 -21.54 -39.46 2.84
CA ALA A 24 -20.40 -39.16 3.71
C ALA A 24 -19.18 -38.68 2.90
N MET A 25 -18.90 -39.31 1.75
CA MET A 25 -17.77 -38.92 0.90
C MET A 25 -17.96 -37.53 0.30
N VAL A 26 -19.18 -37.18 -0.12
CA VAL A 26 -19.51 -35.83 -0.61
C VAL A 26 -19.42 -34.79 0.52
N LEU A 27 -19.90 -35.11 1.73
CA LEU A 27 -19.78 -34.23 2.89
C LEU A 27 -18.33 -33.98 3.28
N ILE A 28 -17.49 -35.01 3.29
CA ILE A 28 -16.04 -34.92 3.56
C ILE A 28 -15.34 -34.10 2.47
N ALA A 29 -15.66 -34.34 1.19
CA ALA A 29 -15.11 -33.56 0.09
C ALA A 29 -15.53 -32.09 0.17
N LEU A 30 -16.79 -31.79 0.51
CA LEU A 30 -17.28 -30.43 0.69
C LEU A 30 -16.64 -29.74 1.90
N THR A 31 -16.45 -30.43 3.01
CA THR A 31 -15.72 -29.88 4.18
C THR A 31 -14.26 -29.63 3.85
N LEU A 32 -13.59 -30.55 3.17
CA LEU A 32 -12.21 -30.34 2.70
C LEU A 32 -12.12 -29.17 1.73
N ILE A 33 -13.04 -29.04 0.78
CA ILE A 33 -13.07 -27.91 -0.16
C ILE A 33 -13.33 -26.59 0.59
N PHE A 34 -14.23 -26.57 1.58
CA PHE A 34 -14.47 -25.37 2.40
C PHE A 34 -13.25 -25.01 3.26
N PHE A 35 -12.62 -25.98 3.92
CA PHE A 35 -11.42 -25.76 4.73
C PHE A 35 -10.19 -25.37 3.89
N VAL A 36 -10.06 -25.90 2.67
CA VAL A 36 -8.98 -25.50 1.74
C VAL A 36 -9.29 -24.13 1.11
N ARG A 37 -10.57 -23.76 0.95
CA ARG A 37 -10.96 -22.40 0.51
C ARG A 37 -10.86 -21.36 1.63
N GLU A 38 -10.94 -21.75 2.89
CA GLU A 38 -10.66 -20.91 4.05
C GLU A 38 -9.15 -20.78 4.33
N LYS A 39 -8.44 -20.08 3.43
CA LYS A 39 -7.27 -19.24 3.76
C LYS A 39 -6.82 -18.35 2.61
N LYS A 40 -7.76 -17.80 1.82
CA LYS A 40 -7.51 -16.47 1.27
C LYS A 40 -7.63 -15.49 2.43
N LYS A 41 -6.51 -15.26 3.13
CA LYS A 41 -6.36 -14.13 4.05
C LYS A 41 -7.02 -12.93 3.36
N LYS A 42 -8.12 -12.42 3.93
CA LYS A 42 -8.54 -11.05 3.64
C LYS A 42 -7.26 -10.22 3.75
N PRO A 43 -6.89 -9.40 2.76
CA PRO A 43 -5.75 -8.51 2.92
C PRO A 43 -5.97 -7.77 4.22
N THR A 44 -5.18 -8.11 5.23
CA THR A 44 -5.28 -7.48 6.53
C THR A 44 -5.02 -6.01 6.27
N GLU A 45 -5.99 -5.15 6.59
CA GLU A 45 -5.82 -3.69 6.61
C GLU A 45 -4.81 -3.21 7.67
N ASP A 46 -4.07 -4.14 8.29
CA ASP A 46 -2.86 -3.90 9.06
C ASP A 46 -1.69 -3.58 8.12
N GLY A 47 -1.85 -2.57 7.27
CA GLY A 47 -0.69 -1.86 6.74
C GLY A 47 0.06 -1.22 7.92
N PRO A 48 1.39 -1.11 7.88
CA PRO A 48 2.15 -0.49 8.97
C PRO A 48 1.69 0.96 9.12
N SER A 49 0.89 1.21 10.16
CA SER A 49 0.43 2.56 10.51
C SER A 49 1.61 3.36 11.03
N GLU A 50 1.80 4.55 10.48
CA GLU A 50 2.87 5.46 10.86
C GLU A 50 2.30 6.59 11.71
N ASP A 51 2.93 6.87 12.84
CA ASP A 51 2.53 7.93 13.76
C ASP A 51 3.57 9.05 13.72
N LEU A 52 3.20 10.18 13.10
CA LEU A 52 4.10 11.30 12.88
C LEU A 52 4.43 12.08 14.16
N SER A 53 3.71 11.86 15.26
CA SER A 53 4.04 12.45 16.57
C SER A 53 5.40 12.00 17.10
N ARG A 54 5.87 10.83 16.64
CA ARG A 54 7.15 10.23 17.05
C ARG A 54 8.35 10.78 16.30
N TYR A 55 8.13 11.60 15.27
CA TYR A 55 9.19 12.14 14.44
C TYR A 55 9.71 13.43 15.08
N PRO A 56 11.02 13.54 15.39
CA PRO A 56 11.55 14.74 16.03
C PRO A 56 11.41 15.92 15.10
N ALA A 57 11.05 17.12 15.58
CA ALA A 57 11.02 18.31 14.74
C ALA A 57 12.42 18.57 14.13
N LEU A 58 12.50 18.78 12.81
CA LEU A 58 13.74 19.24 12.19
C LEU A 58 13.84 20.77 12.33
N ALA A 59 15.07 21.24 12.48
CA ALA A 59 15.37 22.66 12.31
C ALA A 59 15.04 23.09 10.86
N PRO A 60 14.71 24.38 10.64
CA PRO A 60 14.53 24.92 9.31
C PRO A 60 15.71 24.59 8.39
N THR A 61 15.44 24.35 7.10
CA THR A 61 16.46 23.91 6.13
C THR A 61 17.65 24.87 6.09
N THR A 62 18.85 24.35 6.42
CA THR A 62 20.15 25.01 6.21
C THR A 62 20.89 24.46 4.98
N GLY A 63 20.23 23.62 4.18
CA GLY A 63 20.80 22.98 2.99
C GLY A 63 20.83 23.88 1.75
N ARG A 64 21.59 23.45 0.74
CA ARG A 64 21.71 24.11 -0.58
C ARG A 64 20.41 24.13 -1.38
N TYR A 65 19.49 23.24 -1.05
CA TYR A 65 18.19 23.12 -1.70
C TYR A 65 17.08 23.23 -0.67
N ARG A 66 16.00 23.89 -1.05
CA ARG A 66 14.77 24.03 -0.28
C ARG A 66 13.63 23.41 -1.06
N VAL A 67 12.99 22.42 -0.45
CA VAL A 67 11.75 21.85 -0.95
C VAL A 67 10.60 22.76 -0.51
N THR A 68 9.71 23.10 -1.43
CA THR A 68 8.50 23.84 -1.13
C THR A 68 7.27 23.10 -1.65
N VAL A 69 6.18 23.21 -0.89
CA VAL A 69 4.85 22.77 -1.30
C VAL A 69 3.91 23.96 -1.28
N ARG A 70 3.41 24.37 -2.45
CA ARG A 70 2.58 25.59 -2.58
C ARG A 70 3.17 26.80 -1.84
N ASN A 71 4.46 27.06 -2.07
CA ASN A 71 5.27 28.13 -1.45
C ASN A 71 5.55 27.98 0.06
N GLN A 72 5.17 26.86 0.68
CA GLN A 72 5.55 26.55 2.06
C GLN A 72 6.85 25.75 2.06
N ALA A 73 7.89 26.22 2.76
CA ALA A 73 9.12 25.45 2.95
C ALA A 73 8.86 24.20 3.79
N VAL A 74 9.38 23.06 3.32
CA VAL A 74 9.18 21.74 3.93
C VAL A 74 10.46 20.89 3.93
N ARG A 75 10.45 19.88 4.81
CA ARG A 75 11.44 18.78 4.89
C ARG A 75 10.76 17.46 4.62
N VAL A 76 11.41 16.54 3.91
CA VAL A 76 10.92 15.18 3.70
C VAL A 76 11.20 14.33 4.93
N ARG A 77 10.18 13.77 5.58
CA ARG A 77 10.37 12.99 6.83
C ARG A 77 10.00 11.53 6.71
N LEU A 78 9.04 11.21 5.86
CA LEU A 78 8.60 9.86 5.58
C LEU A 78 8.43 9.71 4.08
N VAL A 79 9.00 8.63 3.55
CA VAL A 79 8.81 8.18 2.17
C VAL A 79 8.23 6.77 2.24
N ILE A 80 7.04 6.61 1.70
CA ILE A 80 6.39 5.32 1.50
C ILE A 80 6.38 5.01 0.01
N ILE A 81 6.88 3.84 -0.38
CA ILE A 81 6.76 3.33 -1.75
C ILE A 81 6.00 2.00 -1.78
N ALA A 82 5.18 1.81 -2.80
CA ALA A 82 4.54 0.54 -3.12
C ALA A 82 4.45 0.35 -4.64
N SER A 83 4.47 -0.88 -5.14
CA SER A 83 4.22 -1.13 -6.56
C SER A 83 2.73 -1.08 -6.87
N ALA A 84 2.38 -0.57 -8.05
CA ALA A 84 1.04 -0.73 -8.59
C ALA A 84 0.93 -2.09 -9.30
N GLY A 85 0.11 -2.99 -8.76
CA GLY A 85 -0.08 -4.32 -9.34
C GLY A 85 1.09 -5.28 -9.06
N ARG A 86 1.59 -5.96 -10.10
CA ARG A 86 2.66 -6.98 -10.00
C ARG A 86 4.03 -6.50 -10.48
N ASN A 87 4.17 -5.20 -10.70
CA ASN A 87 5.43 -4.61 -11.19
C ASN A 87 6.51 -4.68 -10.11
N LEU A 88 7.76 -4.65 -10.56
CA LEU A 88 8.92 -4.57 -9.68
C LEU A 88 8.94 -3.21 -8.98
N LEU A 89 9.47 -3.19 -7.75
CA LEU A 89 9.71 -1.95 -7.04
C LEU A 89 10.97 -1.29 -7.62
N SER A 90 10.85 -0.03 -8.04
CA SER A 90 11.99 0.81 -8.42
C SER A 90 12.75 1.28 -7.17
N LYS A 91 14.00 1.73 -7.33
CA LYS A 91 14.77 2.30 -6.22
C LYS A 91 14.10 3.57 -5.72
N VAL A 92 14.15 3.80 -4.41
CA VAL A 92 13.54 4.98 -3.78
C VAL A 92 14.08 6.27 -4.39
N ASP A 93 15.39 6.34 -4.64
CA ASP A 93 16.04 7.52 -5.21
C ASP A 93 15.50 7.84 -6.62
N ASP A 94 15.33 6.83 -7.46
CA ASP A 94 14.76 6.98 -8.82
C ASP A 94 13.31 7.47 -8.76
N VAL A 95 12.52 6.95 -7.81
CA VAL A 95 11.12 7.35 -7.60
C VAL A 95 11.03 8.80 -7.14
N LEU A 96 11.88 9.21 -6.19
CA LEU A 96 11.91 10.58 -5.69
C LEU A 96 12.33 11.56 -6.77
N GLU A 97 13.39 11.24 -7.52
CA GLU A 97 13.90 12.10 -8.61
C GLU A 97 12.86 12.26 -9.72
N GLN A 98 12.10 11.21 -10.00
CA GLN A 98 11.02 11.24 -10.97
C GLN A 98 9.77 12.00 -10.50
N ALA A 99 9.51 12.02 -9.18
CA ALA A 99 8.43 12.82 -8.61
C ALA A 99 8.76 14.32 -8.69
N ALA A 100 9.96 14.71 -8.30
CA ALA A 100 10.47 16.05 -8.51
C ALA A 100 11.99 16.05 -8.61
N ARG A 101 12.51 16.75 -9.63
CA ARG A 101 13.93 16.84 -9.89
C ARG A 101 14.69 17.45 -8.71
N GLY A 102 15.68 16.74 -8.17
CA GLY A 102 16.46 17.12 -6.99
C GLY A 102 15.87 16.66 -5.65
N LEU A 103 14.75 15.92 -5.65
CA LEU A 103 14.13 15.43 -4.42
C LEU A 103 14.96 14.31 -3.80
N GLY A 104 15.57 13.46 -4.63
CA GLY A 104 16.50 12.42 -4.16
C GLY A 104 17.67 13.02 -3.39
N GLU A 105 18.31 14.06 -3.94
CA GLU A 105 19.42 14.77 -3.27
C GLU A 105 18.98 15.40 -1.94
N THR A 106 17.79 16.01 -1.92
CA THR A 106 17.28 16.63 -0.69
C THR A 106 16.93 15.57 0.38
N ALA A 107 16.39 14.42 -0.04
CA ALA A 107 16.12 13.31 0.86
C ALA A 107 17.39 12.76 1.52
N LEU A 108 18.55 12.77 0.85
CA LEU A 108 19.82 12.38 1.48
C LEU A 108 20.21 13.27 2.66
N VAL A 109 19.90 14.56 2.57
CA VAL A 109 20.14 15.54 3.64
C VAL A 109 19.12 15.38 4.76
N ASP A 110 17.85 15.22 4.41
CA ASP A 110 16.74 15.13 5.35
C ASP A 110 16.68 13.79 6.09
N LYS A 111 17.28 12.74 5.50
CA LYS A 111 17.30 11.36 6.00
C LYS A 111 15.89 10.90 6.42
N PRO A 112 14.91 10.91 5.51
CA PRO A 112 13.56 10.49 5.83
C PRO A 112 13.55 9.02 6.23
N GLN A 113 12.55 8.65 7.03
CA GLN A 113 12.21 7.25 7.22
C GLN A 113 11.66 6.69 5.90
N ILE A 114 12.23 5.59 5.44
CA ILE A 114 11.78 4.90 4.23
C ILE A 114 10.97 3.67 4.64
N ARG A 115 9.82 3.49 4.00
CA ARG A 115 8.93 2.35 4.20
C ARG A 115 8.49 1.79 2.86
N ILE A 116 8.59 0.47 2.73
CA ILE A 116 8.10 -0.26 1.56
C ILE A 116 6.79 -0.92 1.97
N TRP A 117 5.70 -0.52 1.34
CA TRP A 117 4.39 -1.09 1.57
C TRP A 117 4.13 -2.26 0.63
N PRO A 118 3.22 -3.18 1.00
CA PRO A 118 2.80 -4.25 0.11
C PRO A 118 2.28 -3.71 -1.22
N PRO A 119 2.44 -4.46 -2.34
CA PRO A 119 1.88 -4.09 -3.62
C PRO A 119 0.38 -3.78 -3.52
N GLN A 120 -0.05 -2.68 -4.14
CA GLN A 120 -1.44 -2.25 -4.11
C GLN A 120 -2.12 -2.55 -5.45
N LEU A 121 -3.34 -3.07 -5.38
CA LEU A 121 -4.11 -3.41 -6.58
C LEU A 121 -4.68 -2.18 -7.30
N SER A 122 -4.76 -1.03 -6.62
CA SER A 122 -5.34 0.20 -7.16
C SER A 122 -4.48 1.41 -6.81
N ALA A 123 -4.10 2.17 -7.84
CA ALA A 123 -3.45 3.46 -7.65
C ALA A 123 -4.39 4.49 -7.00
N THR A 124 -5.68 4.47 -7.36
CA THR A 124 -6.70 5.37 -6.81
C THR A 124 -6.96 5.10 -5.33
N GLY A 125 -6.86 3.83 -4.89
CA GLY A 125 -7.04 3.44 -3.49
C GLY A 125 -5.83 3.75 -2.59
N PHE A 126 -4.68 4.05 -3.17
CA PHE A 126 -3.45 4.27 -2.40
C PHE A 126 -3.49 5.53 -1.56
N ALA A 127 -3.80 6.69 -2.16
CA ALA A 127 -3.81 7.97 -1.45
C ALA A 127 -4.74 7.98 -0.21
N PRO A 128 -6.03 7.58 -0.30
CA PRO A 128 -6.89 7.53 0.89
C PRO A 128 -6.38 6.53 1.94
N THR A 129 -5.80 5.40 1.52
CA THR A 129 -5.19 4.43 2.44
C THR A 129 -3.99 5.04 3.16
N PHE A 130 -3.12 5.72 2.43
CA PHE A 130 -1.97 6.45 2.97
C PHE A 130 -2.40 7.49 4.00
N PHE A 131 -3.36 8.36 3.67
CA PHE A 131 -3.83 9.40 4.59
C PHE A 131 -4.50 8.85 5.85
N ARG A 132 -5.12 7.67 5.77
CA ARG A 132 -5.73 7.00 6.92
C ARG A 132 -4.68 6.34 7.83
N LEU A 133 -3.66 5.71 7.25
CA LEU A 133 -2.67 4.93 8.00
C LEU A 133 -1.51 5.77 8.53
N VAL A 134 -1.25 6.93 7.93
CA VAL A 134 -0.23 7.90 8.38
C VAL A 134 -0.91 8.98 9.22
N LYS A 135 -0.81 8.85 10.55
CA LYS A 135 -1.48 9.72 11.52
C LYS A 135 -0.64 10.96 11.82
N ARG A 136 -1.27 12.12 11.72
CA ARG A 136 -0.71 13.41 12.17
C ARG A 136 -0.96 13.61 13.67
N PRO A 137 -0.10 14.35 14.38
CA PRO A 137 -0.33 14.67 15.78
C PRO A 137 -1.50 15.65 15.97
N GLU A 138 -1.73 16.56 15.02
CA GLU A 138 -2.86 17.48 15.07
C GLU A 138 -4.14 16.86 14.47
N PRO A 139 -5.34 17.19 15.00
CA PRO A 139 -6.60 16.72 14.47
C PRO A 139 -6.87 17.17 13.03
N ASP A 140 -7.65 16.39 12.29
CA ASP A 140 -8.08 16.76 10.95
C ASP A 140 -8.86 18.09 10.94
N GLY A 141 -8.64 18.89 9.90
CA GLY A 141 -9.21 20.24 9.76
C GLY A 141 -8.49 21.34 10.55
N THR A 142 -7.57 21.00 11.45
CA THR A 142 -6.75 22.00 12.17
C THR A 142 -5.46 22.31 11.40
N PRO A 143 -4.89 23.52 11.54
CA PRO A 143 -3.57 23.83 11.01
C PRO A 143 -2.53 22.87 11.57
N SER A 144 -1.72 22.28 10.68
CA SER A 144 -0.69 21.31 11.03
C SER A 144 0.61 21.66 10.33
N ARG A 145 1.74 21.32 10.95
CA ARG A 145 3.04 21.38 10.27
C ARG A 145 3.23 20.21 9.29
N TRP A 146 2.35 19.22 9.32
CA TRP A 146 2.44 18.06 8.47
C TRP A 146 1.60 18.22 7.20
N ILE A 147 2.28 18.06 6.07
CA ILE A 147 1.67 18.01 4.73
C ILE A 147 1.88 16.60 4.19
N LEU A 148 0.78 15.95 3.82
CA LEU A 148 0.77 14.59 3.30
C LEU A 148 0.49 14.63 1.79
N LEU A 149 1.36 14.06 0.98
CA LEU A 149 1.17 13.92 -0.46
C LEU A 149 1.12 12.43 -0.81
N ALA A 150 0.20 12.00 -1.66
CA ALA A 150 0.19 10.61 -2.09
C ALA A 150 -0.41 10.41 -3.47
N GLY A 151 0.24 9.59 -4.29
CA GLY A 151 -0.22 9.32 -5.65
C GLY A 151 0.74 8.45 -6.45
N PRO A 152 0.39 8.14 -7.70
CA PRO A 152 1.27 7.42 -8.61
C PRO A 152 2.41 8.30 -9.14
N VAL A 153 3.56 7.68 -9.36
CA VAL A 153 4.74 8.20 -10.04
C VAL A 153 5.17 7.17 -11.08
N ARG A 154 5.57 7.61 -12.27
CA ARG A 154 5.99 6.72 -13.35
C ARG A 154 7.50 6.75 -13.53
N VAL A 155 8.19 5.67 -13.19
CA VAL A 155 9.64 5.51 -13.36
C VAL A 155 9.90 4.59 -14.55
N GLY A 156 10.26 5.16 -15.69
CA GLY A 156 10.31 4.41 -16.95
C GLY A 156 8.93 3.84 -17.31
N ASP A 157 8.83 2.52 -17.36
CA ASP A 157 7.56 1.81 -17.61
C ASP A 157 6.82 1.38 -16.33
N ASP A 158 7.49 1.48 -15.18
CA ASP A 158 6.92 1.06 -13.91
C ASP A 158 6.07 2.17 -13.30
N LYS A 159 4.86 1.79 -12.90
CA LYS A 159 3.97 2.63 -12.09
C LYS A 159 4.18 2.31 -10.62
N ILE A 160 4.78 3.26 -9.91
CA ILE A 160 5.05 3.20 -8.47
C ILE A 160 4.09 4.12 -7.73
N LEU A 161 3.71 3.76 -6.53
CA LEU A 161 2.86 4.53 -5.65
C LEU A 161 3.74 5.17 -4.59
N LEU A 162 3.72 6.50 -4.52
CA LEU A 162 4.54 7.29 -3.64
C LEU A 162 3.68 8.04 -2.63
N GLY A 163 3.97 7.85 -1.35
CA GLY A 163 3.43 8.63 -0.25
C GLY A 163 4.55 9.40 0.44
N LEU A 164 4.36 10.70 0.65
CA LEU A 164 5.30 11.58 1.34
C LEU A 164 4.63 12.21 2.56
N ALA A 165 5.29 12.16 3.72
CA ALA A 165 4.97 13.05 4.84
C ALA A 165 6.06 14.12 4.95
N LEU A 166 5.63 15.36 4.81
CA LEU A 166 6.48 16.54 4.74
C LEU A 166 6.23 17.39 5.98
N GLN A 167 7.28 17.84 6.64
CA GLN A 167 7.20 18.74 7.78
C GLN A 167 7.52 20.15 7.34
N ALA A 168 6.56 21.06 7.47
CA ALA A 168 6.69 22.48 7.18
C ALA A 168 7.29 23.24 8.36
N ASP A 169 7.99 24.33 8.05
CA ASP A 169 8.53 25.26 9.06
C ASP A 169 7.41 25.91 9.90
N SER A 170 6.25 26.16 9.27
CA SER A 170 5.07 26.78 9.86
C SER A 170 3.82 25.93 9.66
N ALA A 171 2.88 25.98 10.61
CA ALA A 171 1.63 25.25 10.50
C ALA A 171 0.74 25.84 9.38
N SER A 172 0.09 24.98 8.60
CA SER A 172 -0.79 25.37 7.50
C SER A 172 -2.03 24.49 7.43
N LYS A 173 -3.04 24.93 6.67
CA LYS A 173 -4.26 24.16 6.39
C LYS A 173 -4.14 23.23 5.16
N LEU A 174 -2.94 23.05 4.60
CA LEU A 174 -2.73 22.23 3.40
C LEU A 174 -3.06 20.75 3.64
N GLY A 175 -2.71 20.22 4.81
CA GLY A 175 -3.10 18.89 5.26
C GLY A 175 -2.71 17.78 4.28
N ALA A 176 -3.70 17.03 3.77
CA ALA A 176 -3.50 15.92 2.85
C ALA A 176 -3.92 16.27 1.42
N MET A 177 -3.07 15.99 0.45
CA MET A 177 -3.31 16.28 -0.97
C MET A 177 -3.05 15.02 -1.82
N PRO A 178 -4.08 14.44 -2.45
CA PRO A 178 -3.88 13.39 -3.42
C PRO A 178 -3.19 13.96 -4.66
N MET A 179 -2.29 13.18 -5.24
CA MET A 179 -1.47 13.55 -6.38
C MET A 179 -1.82 12.66 -7.57
N ASN A 180 -1.87 13.25 -8.76
CA ASN A 180 -1.82 12.53 -10.03
C ASN A 180 -0.38 12.53 -10.56
N GLU A 181 -0.08 11.66 -11.54
CA GLU A 181 1.28 11.48 -12.09
C GLU A 181 1.92 12.80 -12.54
N ASN A 182 1.14 13.70 -13.14
CA ASN A 182 1.63 14.96 -13.69
C ASN A 182 1.68 16.12 -12.67
N GLN A 183 1.14 15.94 -11.46
CA GLN A 183 1.01 17.04 -10.50
C GLN A 183 2.22 17.19 -9.58
N TRP A 184 3.08 16.17 -9.49
CA TRP A 184 4.20 16.16 -8.55
C TRP A 184 5.15 17.34 -8.74
N ALA A 185 5.60 17.58 -9.97
CA ALA A 185 6.50 18.68 -10.30
C ALA A 185 5.87 20.08 -10.13
N ASP A 186 4.53 20.18 -10.23
CA ASP A 186 3.82 21.44 -10.05
C ASP A 186 3.68 21.82 -8.57
N VAL A 187 3.39 20.82 -7.73
CA VAL A 187 3.11 20.99 -6.31
C VAL A 187 4.39 21.02 -5.47
N LEU A 188 5.34 20.14 -5.79
CA LEU A 188 6.59 19.98 -5.05
C LEU A 188 7.72 20.59 -5.87
N ARG A 189 8.19 21.75 -5.40
CA ARG A 189 9.24 22.52 -6.07
C ARG A 189 10.53 22.45 -5.27
N ILE A 190 11.64 22.44 -5.99
CA ILE A 190 12.97 22.37 -5.40
C ILE A 190 13.74 23.56 -5.92
N GLU A 191 14.07 24.46 -4.99
CA GLU A 191 14.75 25.71 -5.27
C GLU A 191 16.13 25.67 -4.65
N ARG A 192 17.11 26.23 -5.34
CA ARG A 192 18.46 26.40 -4.83
C ARG A 192 18.51 27.67 -3.98
N VAL A 193 18.97 27.55 -2.75
CA VAL A 193 19.08 28.64 -1.76
C VAL A 193 20.53 29.10 -1.66
#